data_AF-J9FZM1-F1
#
_entry.id   AF-J9FZM1-F1
#
_cell.length_a   1.000
_cell.length_b   1.000
_cell.length_c   1.000
_cell.angle_alpha   90.00
_cell.angle_beta   90.00
_cell.angle_gamma   90.00
#
_symmetry.space_group_name_H-M   'P 1'
#
loop_
_entity.id
_entity.type
_entity.pdbx_description
1 polymer ?
#
loop_
_entity_poly.entity_id
_entity_poly.type
_entity_poly.pdbx_seq_one_letter_code
_entity_poly.pdbx_strand_id
1 'polypeptide(L)' 'MATTRFYLDTRYADSEQGMLKIALTHKGSTAYILLDIRLSMNQWDKRAEKVVNHPQKLLLNP' A
#
# COMPACT_ATOMS: atom_id res chain seq x y z
N MET A 1 -17.89 10.18 -7.10
CA MET A 1 -17.45 9.32 -5.99
C MET A 1 -15.94 9.17 -6.09
N ALA A 2 -15.21 9.45 -5.03
CA ALA A 2 -13.78 9.15 -4.98
C ALA A 2 -13.60 7.68 -4.60
N THR A 3 -12.63 7.00 -5.19
CA THR A 3 -12.25 5.63 -4.83
C THR A 3 -10.85 5.61 -4.26
N THR A 4 -10.63 4.71 -3.31
CA THR A 4 -9.35 4.53 -2.62
C THR A 4 -8.87 3.11 -2.81
N ARG A 5 -7.61 2.94 -3.21
CA ARG A 5 -6.95 1.63 -3.32
C ARG A 5 -5.59 1.68 -2.66
N PHE A 6 -5.19 0.57 -2.05
CA PHE A 6 -3.88 0.47 -1.41
C PHE A 6 -2.94 -0.33 -2.30
N TYR A 7 -1.71 0.16 -2.44
CA TYR A 7 -0.69 -0.48 -3.25
C TYR A 7 0.63 -0.51 -2.51
N LEU A 8 1.32 -1.64 -2.59
CA LEU A 8 2.74 -1.72 -2.29
C LEU A 8 3.53 -1.30 -3.53
N ASP A 9 4.17 -0.13 -3.49
CA ASP A 9 5.02 0.36 -4.57
C ASP A 9 6.41 -0.27 -4.46
N THR A 10 6.72 -1.14 -5.42
CA THR A 10 7.99 -1.88 -5.47
C THR A 10 8.88 -1.43 -6.63
N ARG A 11 8.51 -0.35 -7.33
CA ARG A 11 9.23 0.11 -8.54
C ARG A 11 10.60 0.70 -8.22
N TYR A 12 10.79 1.20 -6.99
CA TYR A 12 12.04 1.79 -6.49
C TYR A 12 12.50 1.09 -5.20
N ALA A 13 12.17 -0.19 -5.02
CA ALA A 13 12.56 -0.94 -3.84
C ALA A 13 14.02 -1.43 -3.99
N ASP A 14 14.92 -0.91 -3.15
CA ASP A 14 16.35 -1.27 -3.20
C ASP A 14 16.67 -2.67 -2.65
N SER A 15 15.80 -3.28 -1.82
CA SER A 15 16.17 -4.52 -1.12
C SER A 15 14.99 -5.30 -0.52
N GLU A 16 13.99 -5.70 -1.32
CA GLU A 16 12.83 -6.53 -0.91
C GLU A 16 11.69 -5.82 -0.16
N GLN A 17 11.83 -4.53 0.16
CA GLN A 17 10.77 -3.75 0.80
C GLN A 17 10.21 -2.67 -0.12
N GLY A 18 8.91 -2.72 -0.36
CA GLY A 18 8.17 -1.69 -1.05
C GLY A 18 7.57 -0.67 -0.08
N MET A 19 7.23 0.52 -0.59
CA MET A 19 6.55 1.54 0.20
C MET A 19 5.04 1.48 -0.05
N LEU A 20 4.25 1.46 1.02
CA LEU A 20 2.80 1.48 0.92
C LEU A 20 2.33 2.86 0.45
N LYS A 21 1.38 2.89 -0.48
CA LYS A 21 0.76 4.11 -0.97
C LYS A 21 -0.75 3.94 -1.13
N ILE A 22 -1.45 5.05 -1.00
CA ILE A 22 -2.88 5.16 -1.28
C ILE A 22 -3.05 5.81 -2.63
N ALA A 23 -3.79 5.16 -3.52
CA ALA A 23 -4.31 5.78 -4.73
C ALA A 23 -5.68 6.37 -4.45
N LEU A 24 -5.81 7.69 -4.52
CA LEU A 24 -7.07 8.40 -4.46
C LEU A 24 -7.49 8.76 -5.88
N THR A 25 -8.56 8.17 -6.38
CA THR A 25 -9.06 8.42 -7.74
C THR A 25 -10.37 9.20 -7.68
N HIS A 26 -10.45 10.31 -8.40
CA HIS A 26 -11.65 11.12 -8.51
C HIS A 26 -11.77 11.70 -9.92
N LYS A 27 -12.92 11.52 -10.56
CA LYS A 27 -13.21 12.01 -11.94
C LYS A 27 -12.12 11.67 -12.97
N GLY A 28 -11.60 10.44 -12.91
CA GLY A 28 -10.57 9.95 -13.84
C GLY A 28 -9.14 10.44 -13.56
N SER A 29 -8.95 11.30 -12.55
CA SER A 29 -7.63 11.70 -12.06
C SER A 29 -7.25 10.87 -10.83
N THR A 30 -6.00 10.43 -10.75
CA THR A 30 -5.48 9.65 -9.61
C THR A 30 -4.32 10.38 -8.97
N ALA A 31 -4.42 10.62 -7.66
CA ALA A 31 -3.32 11.06 -6.82
C ALA A 31 -2.76 9.87 -6.01
N TYR A 32 -1.46 9.87 -5.77
CA TYR A 32 -0.81 8.88 -4.92
C TYR A 32 -0.27 9.54 -3.66
N ILE A 33 -0.63 9.00 -2.51
CA ILE A 33 -0.15 9.43 -1.19
C ILE A 33 0.75 8.33 -0.65
N LEU A 34 2.02 8.64 -0.40
CA LEU A 34 2.97 7.70 0.20
C LEU A 34 2.73 7.65 1.72
N LEU A 35 2.66 6.44 2.28
CA LEU A 35 2.31 6.25 3.70
C LEU A 35 3.51 6.11 4.64
N ASP A 36 4.74 6.33 4.16
CA ASP A 36 6.01 6.12 4.90
C ASP A 36 6.12 4.79 5.66
N ILE A 37 5.34 3.80 5.21
CA ILE A 37 5.35 2.43 5.72
C ILE A 37 6.05 1.57 4.68
N ARG A 38 7.15 0.94 5.07
CA ARG A 38 7.87 -0.03 4.23
C ARG A 38 7.48 -1.43 4.65
N LEU A 39 7.09 -2.25 3.68
CA LEU A 39 6.70 -3.64 3.90
C LEU A 39 7.49 -4.54 2.96
N SER A 40 7.89 -5.70 3.47
CA SER A 40 8.36 -6.78 2.61
C SER A 40 7.25 -7.29 1.71
N MET A 41 7.61 -7.86 0.56
CA MET A 41 6.66 -8.56 -0.32
C MET A 41 5.84 -9.65 0.39
N ASN A 42 6.39 -10.29 1.43
CA ASN A 42 5.69 -11.32 2.21
C ASN A 42 4.69 -10.74 3.25
N GLN A 43 4.73 -9.43 3.45
CA GLN A 43 3.87 -8.68 4.37
C GLN A 43 2.71 -7.99 3.66
N TRP A 44 2.52 -8.23 2.36
CA TRP A 44 1.49 -7.59 1.56
C TRP A 44 0.67 -8.61 0.79
N ASP A 45 -0.65 -8.61 1.01
CA ASP A 45 -1.59 -9.35 0.20
C ASP A 45 -2.12 -8.45 -0.93
N LYS A 46 -1.64 -8.67 -2.14
CA LYS A 46 -2.05 -7.91 -3.34
C LYS A 46 -3.52 -8.13 -3.72
N ARG A 47 -4.14 -9.26 -3.35
CA ARG A 47 -5.53 -9.56 -3.69
C ARG A 47 -6.48 -8.90 -2.69
N ALA A 48 -6.13 -8.96 -1.41
CA ALA A 48 -6.91 -8.33 -0.34
C ALA A 48 -6.63 -6.83 -0.18
N GLU A 49 -5.55 -6.32 -0.78
CA GLU A 49 -5.02 -4.96 -0.56
C GLU A 49 -4.76 -4.68 0.93
N LYS A 50 -4.17 -5.66 1.64
CA LYS A 50 -3.97 -5.62 3.09
C LYS A 50 -2.56 -6.03 3.51
N VAL A 51 -2.12 -5.47 4.63
CA VAL A 51 -0.91 -5.86 5.34
C VAL A 51 -1.13 -7.21 6.03
N VAL A 52 -0.25 -8.16 5.78
CA VAL A 52 -0.24 -9.49 6.41
C VAL A 52 1.09 -9.71 7.13
N ASN A 53 1.17 -10.67 8.05
CA ASN A 53 2.43 -11.08 8.70
C ASN A 53 3.28 -9.94 9.30
N HIS A 54 2.64 -8.83 9.70
CA HIS A 54 3.28 -7.69 10.34
C HIS A 54 2.80 -7.55 11.80
N PRO A 55 3.68 -7.26 12.78
CA PRO A 55 3.29 -7.13 14.18
C PRO A 55 2.14 -6.12 14.40
N GLN A 56 2.14 -5.05 13.59
CA GLN A 56 1.14 -3.97 13.67
C GLN A 56 0.01 -4.10 12.64
N LYS A 57 -0.22 -5.29 12.05
CA LYS A 57 -1.21 -5.47 10.96
C LYS A 57 -2.62 -4.94 11.28
N LEU A 58 -3.04 -4.96 12.55
CA LEU A 58 -4.35 -4.48 12.98
C LEU A 58 -4.46 -2.95 12.95
N LEU A 59 -3.34 -2.24 13.15
CA LEU A 59 -3.28 -0.79 13.06
C LEU A 59 -3.16 -0.33 11.60
N LEU A 60 -2.45 -1.10 10.78
CA LEU A 60 -2.13 -0.75 9.40
C LEU A 60 -3.24 -1.12 8.40
N ASN A 61 -4.17 -2.00 8.79
CA ASN A 61 -5.35 -2.33 8.02
C ASN A 61 -6.57 -1.67 8.66
N PRO A 62 -7.08 -0.55 8.11
CA PRO A 62 -8.38 -0.03 8.51
C PRO A 62 -9.53 -0.98 8.15
#